data_AF-A0A1I3I7B9-F1
#
_entry.id   AF-A0A1I3I7B9-F1
#
_cell.length_a   1.000
_cell.length_b   1.000
_cell.length_c   1.000
_cell.angle_alpha   90.00
_cell.angle_beta   90.00
_cell.angle_gamma   90.00
#
_symmetry.space_group_name_H-M   'P 1'
#
loop_
_entity.id
_entity.type
_entity.pdbx_description
1 polymer ?
#
loop_
_entity_poly.entity_id
_entity_poly.type
_entity_poly.pdbx_seq_one_letter_code
_entity_poly.pdbx_strand_id
1 'polypeptide(L)'
;MRGMSADSFEKIYESVKNRTITKSMTRDGVSLESVSGNELFESSDAQHSDIANIIRNDFRVIFQKSGQNTSSIGCHPDFAELAGTDNQEYHHISSLFLDIRNSTRLSFLFPLEEVVIIKNSILIAASEAVRALDGYVHRFMGDALLAFFGNKHTHSDSSTVDAINCASLLEALMVGSIIPFLKKRGVDADYLGFRIGLDYGPDEKVLWASYGLGSVVEVTATSFHVDVAAKLQNMARKNTAMLGETIYRHMDLPEEYMKVKTKRVGEEVKKLTHLDRTYTDAAGVVHKYAVRELNHDAYRDLLPLPASDKALFPGTRVIACDGIDFECVVIEDSVEVFYPSVSRVLDKGLDLRFKLRVRPWVRGKLAFPLTVQFIKRNYGTEAQLEKGQGKFPKTPRTVLLNDPNVDTAFFAGWNEIENEGTRYRGLHTMEAEVKDTSGSVVYRDIIGVYIK
;
A
#
# COMPACT_ATOMS: atom_id res chain seq x y z
N MET A 1 16.11 12.40 -9.79
CA MET A 1 14.88 11.76 -9.32
C MET A 1 15.12 10.25 -9.40
N ARG A 2 15.59 9.63 -8.31
CA ARG A 2 15.75 8.17 -8.19
C ARG A 2 14.79 7.70 -7.11
N GLY A 3 13.49 7.78 -7.40
CA GLY A 3 12.49 7.09 -6.58
C GLY A 3 12.48 5.63 -7.01
N MET A 4 12.54 4.70 -6.05
CA MET A 4 12.76 3.25 -6.24
C MET A 4 11.82 2.56 -7.26
N SER A 5 10.77 3.23 -7.73
CA SER A 5 9.71 2.67 -8.57
C SER A 5 9.64 3.21 -10.02
N ALA A 6 10.26 4.35 -10.33
CA ALA A 6 10.20 4.91 -11.70
C ALA A 6 11.05 4.09 -12.68
N ASP A 7 12.29 3.79 -12.28
CA ASP A 7 13.20 2.94 -13.06
C ASP A 7 12.68 1.50 -13.17
N SER A 8 11.99 1.02 -12.12
CA SER A 8 11.41 -0.32 -12.10
C SER A 8 10.19 -0.43 -13.01
N PHE A 9 9.31 0.58 -13.05
CA PHE A 9 8.17 0.59 -13.99
C PHE A 9 8.63 0.69 -15.46
N GLU A 10 9.66 1.49 -15.74
CA GLU A 10 10.27 1.57 -17.08
C GLU A 10 10.76 0.19 -17.56
N LYS A 11 11.41 -0.58 -16.68
CA LYS A 11 11.83 -1.95 -16.99
C LYS A 11 10.65 -2.87 -17.30
N ILE A 12 9.55 -2.81 -16.54
CA ILE A 12 8.32 -3.55 -16.88
C ILE A 12 7.87 -3.17 -18.28
N TYR A 13 7.73 -1.86 -18.54
CA TYR A 13 7.18 -1.36 -19.78
C TYR A 13 7.98 -1.84 -20.99
N GLU A 14 9.31 -1.70 -20.94
CA GLU A 14 10.18 -2.16 -22.03
C GLU A 14 10.17 -3.69 -22.17
N SER A 15 10.07 -4.45 -21.08
CA SER A 15 9.93 -5.91 -21.13
C SER A 15 8.63 -6.35 -21.81
N VAL A 16 7.48 -5.76 -21.42
CA VAL A 16 6.17 -6.06 -22.01
C VAL A 16 6.15 -5.67 -23.49
N LYS A 17 6.75 -4.53 -23.84
CA LYS A 17 6.90 -4.07 -25.22
C LYS A 17 7.71 -5.05 -26.05
N ASN A 18 8.89 -5.47 -25.58
CA ASN A 18 9.74 -6.43 -26.28
C ASN A 18 9.02 -7.76 -26.51
N ARG A 19 8.32 -8.29 -25.49
CA ARG A 19 7.53 -9.52 -25.60
C ARG A 19 6.42 -9.41 -26.66
N THR A 20 5.76 -8.25 -26.72
CA THR A 20 4.69 -7.99 -27.69
C THR A 20 5.24 -7.97 -29.13
N ILE A 21 6.42 -7.36 -29.32
CA ILE A 21 7.12 -7.34 -30.62
C ILE A 21 7.57 -8.75 -31.02
N THR A 22 8.16 -9.53 -30.11
CA THR A 22 8.56 -10.93 -30.40
C THR A 22 7.37 -11.79 -30.80
N LYS A 23 6.21 -11.63 -30.13
CA LYS A 23 4.96 -12.31 -30.50
C LYS A 23 4.44 -11.92 -31.89
N SER A 24 4.62 -10.68 -32.33
CA SER A 24 4.19 -10.27 -33.68
C SER A 24 5.14 -10.82 -34.75
N MET A 25 6.46 -10.73 -34.55
CA MET A 25 7.46 -11.21 -35.52
C MET A 25 7.38 -12.71 -35.79
N THR A 26 7.14 -13.50 -34.75
CA THR A 26 6.92 -14.95 -34.86
C THR A 26 5.63 -15.31 -35.58
N ARG A 27 4.56 -14.52 -35.41
CA ARG A 27 3.29 -14.71 -36.11
C ARG A 27 3.38 -14.37 -37.60
N ASP A 28 4.19 -13.38 -37.96
CA ASP A 28 4.37 -12.93 -39.35
C ASP A 28 5.42 -13.73 -40.13
N GLY A 29 5.94 -14.84 -39.55
CA GLY A 29 6.82 -15.77 -40.26
C GLY A 29 8.20 -15.21 -40.61
N VAL A 30 8.65 -14.16 -39.93
CA VAL A 30 9.99 -13.58 -40.14
C VAL A 30 11.02 -14.53 -39.54
N SER A 31 11.59 -15.39 -40.37
CA SER A 31 12.64 -16.33 -39.99
C SER A 31 13.93 -15.57 -39.68
N LEU A 32 14.22 -15.35 -38.40
CA LEU A 32 15.56 -15.02 -37.93
C LEU A 32 16.36 -16.32 -37.96
N GLU A 33 17.21 -16.47 -38.97
CA GLU A 33 18.15 -17.59 -39.05
C GLU A 33 18.96 -17.67 -37.73
N SER A 34 18.91 -18.84 -37.09
CA SER A 34 19.71 -19.32 -35.94
C SER A 34 19.10 -19.39 -34.53
N VAL A 35 17.85 -18.97 -34.27
CA VAL A 35 17.22 -19.20 -32.94
C VAL A 35 15.81 -19.73 -33.07
N SER A 36 15.52 -20.86 -32.40
CA SER A 36 14.17 -21.46 -32.38
C SER A 36 13.17 -20.51 -31.72
N GLY A 37 11.99 -20.33 -32.32
CA GLY A 37 10.95 -19.44 -31.77
C GLY A 37 10.58 -19.77 -30.32
N ASN A 38 10.62 -21.04 -29.91
CA ASN A 38 10.37 -21.45 -28.52
C ASN A 38 11.44 -20.97 -27.54
N GLU A 39 12.71 -20.95 -27.93
CA GLU A 39 13.82 -20.47 -27.07
C GLU A 39 13.74 -18.95 -26.86
N LEU A 40 13.29 -18.20 -27.88
CA LEU A 40 13.00 -16.76 -27.77
C LEU A 40 11.80 -16.48 -26.85
N PHE A 41 10.78 -17.35 -26.85
CA PHE A 41 9.63 -17.22 -25.95
C PHE A 41 9.98 -17.57 -24.50
N GLU A 42 10.68 -18.67 -24.26
CA GLU A 42 11.09 -19.07 -22.90
C GLU A 42 12.05 -18.06 -22.27
N SER A 43 13.00 -17.52 -23.04
CA SER A 43 13.89 -16.46 -22.57
C SER A 43 13.17 -15.14 -22.30
N SER A 44 12.18 -14.77 -23.11
CA SER A 44 11.34 -13.58 -22.87
C SER A 44 10.46 -13.73 -21.62
N ASP A 45 9.89 -14.91 -21.38
CA ASP A 45 9.07 -15.19 -20.19
C ASP A 45 9.93 -15.26 -18.92
N ALA A 46 11.15 -15.79 -19.00
CA ALA A 46 12.13 -15.76 -17.91
C ALA A 46 12.53 -14.31 -17.55
N GLN A 47 12.89 -13.48 -18.53
CA GLN A 47 13.22 -12.07 -18.29
C GLN A 47 12.04 -11.28 -17.70
N HIS A 48 10.82 -11.57 -18.14
CA HIS A 48 9.61 -10.93 -17.61
C HIS A 48 9.34 -11.35 -16.15
N SER A 49 9.60 -12.61 -15.81
CA SER A 49 9.56 -13.11 -14.43
C SER A 49 10.59 -12.40 -13.56
N ASP A 50 11.83 -12.24 -14.06
CA ASP A 50 12.90 -11.57 -13.34
C ASP A 50 12.58 -10.10 -13.03
N ILE A 51 11.99 -9.36 -13.98
CA ILE A 51 11.62 -7.96 -13.77
C ILE A 51 10.44 -7.82 -12.80
N ALA A 52 9.45 -8.71 -12.89
CA ALA A 52 8.36 -8.77 -11.91
C ALA A 52 8.89 -9.06 -10.49
N ASN A 53 9.89 -9.95 -10.38
CA ASN A 53 10.56 -10.25 -9.12
C ASN A 53 11.31 -9.03 -8.54
N ILE A 54 11.91 -8.17 -9.36
CA ILE A 54 12.60 -6.96 -8.89
C ILE A 54 11.64 -6.03 -8.15
N ILE A 55 10.49 -5.70 -8.74
CA ILE A 55 9.52 -4.78 -8.09
C ILE A 55 8.96 -5.38 -6.83
N ARG A 56 8.64 -6.68 -6.87
CA ARG A 56 8.20 -7.39 -5.67
C ARG A 56 9.25 -7.28 -4.57
N ASN A 57 10.52 -7.50 -4.90
CA ASN A 57 11.62 -7.41 -3.96
C ASN A 57 11.81 -5.99 -3.39
N ASP A 58 11.71 -4.96 -4.24
CA ASP A 58 11.83 -3.56 -3.80
C ASP A 58 10.82 -3.25 -2.69
N PHE A 59 9.55 -3.60 -2.90
CA PHE A 59 8.50 -3.38 -1.90
C PHE A 59 8.62 -4.32 -0.70
N ARG A 60 8.96 -5.60 -0.90
CA ARG A 60 9.13 -6.55 0.22
C ARG A 60 10.25 -6.13 1.16
N VAL A 61 11.35 -5.59 0.65
CA VAL A 61 12.46 -5.07 1.45
C VAL A 61 12.00 -3.88 2.30
N ILE A 62 11.29 -2.93 1.70
CA ILE A 62 10.75 -1.75 2.39
C ILE A 62 9.79 -2.15 3.54
N PHE A 63 8.91 -3.13 3.30
CA PHE A 63 7.98 -3.63 4.31
C PHE A 63 8.54 -4.77 5.18
N GLN A 64 9.80 -5.18 4.99
CA GLN A 64 10.43 -6.33 5.65
C GLN A 64 9.59 -7.63 5.62
N LYS A 65 8.96 -7.93 4.49
CA LYS A 65 8.20 -9.17 4.32
C LYS A 65 9.14 -10.37 4.17
N SER A 66 8.89 -11.44 4.92
CA SER A 66 9.68 -12.67 4.88
C SER A 66 9.34 -13.55 3.68
N GLY A 67 10.33 -14.21 3.07
CA GLY A 67 10.10 -15.12 1.94
C GLY A 67 9.64 -14.43 0.66
N GLN A 68 9.12 -15.20 -0.29
CA GLN A 68 8.61 -14.71 -1.57
C GLN A 68 7.20 -15.24 -1.81
N ASN A 69 6.26 -14.33 -2.08
CA ASN A 69 4.95 -14.73 -2.56
C ASN A 69 4.99 -14.88 -4.09
N THR A 70 5.09 -16.12 -4.57
CA THR A 70 5.07 -16.49 -5.99
C THR A 70 3.74 -17.13 -6.40
N SER A 71 2.67 -16.88 -5.65
CA SER A 71 1.36 -17.46 -5.93
C SER A 71 0.91 -17.18 -7.37
N SER A 72 0.43 -18.23 -8.04
CA SER A 72 -0.17 -18.12 -9.35
C SER A 72 -1.42 -17.26 -9.29
N ILE A 73 -1.72 -16.57 -10.39
CA ILE A 73 -3.00 -15.87 -10.53
C ILE A 73 -4.10 -16.94 -10.64
N GLY A 74 -5.16 -16.80 -9.84
CA GLY A 74 -6.29 -17.73 -9.89
C GLY A 74 -6.83 -18.10 -8.52
N CYS A 75 -7.05 -19.41 -8.35
CA CYS A 75 -7.52 -19.98 -7.11
C CYS A 75 -6.56 -19.65 -5.95
N HIS A 76 -7.11 -19.22 -4.83
CA HIS A 76 -6.34 -19.00 -3.61
C HIS A 76 -5.80 -20.35 -3.10
N PRO A 77 -4.49 -20.47 -2.80
CA PRO A 77 -3.86 -21.76 -2.55
C PRO A 77 -4.48 -22.54 -1.39
N ASP A 78 -4.88 -21.84 -0.33
CA ASP A 78 -5.49 -22.45 0.85
C ASP A 78 -6.89 -23.04 0.63
N PHE A 79 -7.53 -22.75 -0.51
CA PHE A 79 -8.86 -23.27 -0.85
C PHE A 79 -8.83 -24.07 -2.16
N ALA A 80 -7.64 -24.43 -2.65
CA ALA A 80 -7.46 -25.14 -3.92
C ALA A 80 -8.13 -26.51 -3.92
N GLU A 81 -8.21 -27.16 -2.77
CA GLU A 81 -8.89 -28.44 -2.54
C GLU A 81 -10.40 -28.40 -2.78
N LEU A 82 -11.02 -27.21 -2.75
CA LEU A 82 -12.45 -27.08 -3.01
C LEU A 82 -12.77 -27.23 -4.50
N ALA A 83 -11.79 -27.01 -5.39
CA ALA A 83 -11.98 -26.95 -6.83
C ALA A 83 -12.60 -28.24 -7.40
N GLY A 84 -13.75 -28.12 -8.05
CA GLY A 84 -14.48 -29.25 -8.63
C GLY A 84 -15.19 -30.15 -7.61
N THR A 85 -15.28 -29.74 -6.34
CA THR A 85 -16.00 -30.44 -5.29
C THR A 85 -17.23 -29.65 -4.83
N ASP A 86 -18.14 -30.31 -4.12
CA ASP A 86 -19.26 -29.65 -3.43
C ASP A 86 -18.89 -29.17 -2.01
N ASN A 87 -17.62 -29.32 -1.60
CA ASN A 87 -17.16 -28.88 -0.29
C ASN A 87 -17.14 -27.36 -0.22
N GLN A 88 -17.34 -26.84 0.99
CA GLN A 88 -17.37 -25.42 1.27
C GLN A 88 -16.65 -25.13 2.58
N GLU A 89 -16.08 -23.94 2.70
CA GLU A 89 -15.35 -23.54 3.89
C GLU A 89 -15.62 -22.07 4.25
N TYR A 90 -15.91 -21.81 5.53
CA TYR A 90 -16.00 -20.45 6.04
C TYR A 90 -14.62 -19.94 6.45
N HIS A 91 -14.20 -18.83 5.86
CA HIS A 91 -12.91 -18.21 6.20
C HIS A 91 -12.87 -16.73 5.78
N HIS A 92 -12.45 -15.87 6.70
CA HIS A 92 -12.36 -14.43 6.50
C HIS A 92 -11.46 -14.06 5.33
N ILE A 93 -11.73 -12.90 4.72
CA ILE A 93 -10.86 -12.35 3.69
C ILE A 93 -11.03 -10.83 3.56
N SER A 94 -9.92 -10.14 3.33
CA SER A 94 -9.92 -8.75 2.86
C SER A 94 -9.88 -8.72 1.34
N SER A 95 -10.87 -8.12 0.70
CA SER A 95 -11.04 -8.12 -0.76
C SER A 95 -10.68 -6.75 -1.34
N LEU A 96 -9.75 -6.72 -2.28
CA LEU A 96 -9.34 -5.51 -3.00
C LEU A 96 -9.77 -5.62 -4.47
N PHE A 97 -10.62 -4.69 -4.90
CA PHE A 97 -10.93 -4.47 -6.30
C PHE A 97 -10.24 -3.21 -6.78
N LEU A 98 -9.54 -3.30 -7.91
CA LEU A 98 -8.88 -2.19 -8.56
C LEU A 98 -9.35 -2.08 -10.01
N ASP A 99 -9.63 -0.87 -10.50
CA ASP A 99 -9.73 -0.57 -11.93
C ASP A 99 -8.75 0.53 -12.34
N ILE A 100 -8.46 0.61 -13.63
CA ILE A 100 -7.74 1.75 -14.22
C ILE A 100 -8.77 2.73 -14.77
N ARG A 101 -9.02 3.80 -14.03
CA ARG A 101 -9.94 4.87 -14.45
C ARG A 101 -9.52 5.44 -15.80
N ASN A 102 -10.50 5.60 -16.69
CA ASN A 102 -10.37 6.21 -18.01
C ASN A 102 -9.37 5.47 -18.93
N SER A 103 -9.05 4.19 -18.66
CA SER A 103 -8.18 3.41 -19.55
C SER A 103 -8.76 3.25 -20.96
N THR A 104 -10.08 3.31 -21.12
CA THR A 104 -10.76 3.26 -22.41
C THR A 104 -10.40 4.43 -23.32
N ARG A 105 -10.04 5.58 -22.76
CA ARG A 105 -9.57 6.74 -23.52
C ARG A 105 -8.25 6.47 -24.24
N LEU A 106 -7.42 5.54 -23.74
CA LEU A 106 -6.16 5.16 -24.39
C LEU A 106 -6.40 4.67 -25.82
N SER A 107 -7.49 3.95 -26.09
CA SER A 107 -7.85 3.45 -27.42
C SER A 107 -8.17 4.53 -28.45
N PHE A 108 -8.43 5.77 -28.01
CA PHE A 108 -8.60 6.93 -28.90
C PHE A 108 -7.32 7.73 -29.09
N LEU A 109 -6.29 7.49 -28.27
CA LEU A 109 -5.04 8.24 -28.26
C LEU A 109 -3.89 7.44 -28.85
N PHE A 110 -3.93 6.11 -28.78
CA PHE A 110 -2.86 5.21 -29.18
C PHE A 110 -3.39 4.06 -30.04
N PRO A 111 -2.55 3.48 -30.92
CA PRO A 111 -2.81 2.19 -31.55
C PRO A 111 -3.08 1.09 -30.51
N LEU A 112 -3.94 0.13 -30.84
CA LEU A 112 -4.40 -0.89 -29.88
C LEU A 112 -3.25 -1.72 -29.29
N GLU A 113 -2.20 -1.96 -30.06
CA GLU A 113 -0.98 -2.65 -29.65
C GLU A 113 -0.29 -1.93 -28.50
N GLU A 114 -0.18 -0.60 -28.59
CA GLU A 114 0.41 0.23 -27.54
C GLU A 114 -0.50 0.34 -26.32
N VAL A 115 -1.83 0.40 -26.54
CA VAL A 115 -2.82 0.36 -25.45
C VAL A 115 -2.68 -0.92 -24.62
N VAL A 116 -2.50 -2.08 -25.28
CA VAL A 116 -2.29 -3.36 -24.59
C VAL A 116 -1.01 -3.32 -23.76
N ILE A 117 0.10 -2.81 -24.31
CA ILE A 117 1.37 -2.70 -23.58
C ILE A 117 1.21 -1.81 -22.34
N ILE A 118 0.57 -0.64 -22.47
CA ILE A 118 0.35 0.28 -21.35
C ILE A 118 -0.52 -0.37 -20.26
N LYS A 119 -1.69 -0.90 -20.63
CA LYS A 119 -2.63 -1.51 -19.68
C LYS A 119 -2.00 -2.70 -18.97
N ASN A 120 -1.35 -3.59 -19.71
CA ASN A 120 -0.72 -4.77 -19.15
C ASN A 120 0.44 -4.40 -18.21
N SER A 121 1.27 -3.42 -18.57
CA SER A 121 2.36 -2.96 -17.69
C SER A 121 1.84 -2.41 -16.35
N ILE A 122 0.75 -1.63 -16.39
CA ILE A 122 0.09 -1.11 -15.18
C ILE A 122 -0.46 -2.25 -14.33
N LEU A 123 -1.15 -3.23 -14.94
CA LEU A 123 -1.72 -4.38 -14.22
C LEU A 123 -0.64 -5.28 -13.63
N ILE A 124 0.48 -5.50 -14.32
CA ILE A 124 1.63 -6.25 -13.79
C ILE A 124 2.18 -5.53 -12.57
N ALA A 125 2.45 -4.22 -12.66
CA ALA A 125 2.95 -3.45 -11.54
C ALA A 125 1.99 -3.47 -10.33
N ALA A 126 0.68 -3.42 -10.58
CA ALA A 126 -0.32 -3.56 -9.53
C ALA A 126 -0.35 -4.97 -8.91
N SER A 127 -0.24 -6.02 -9.74
CA SER A 127 -0.21 -7.41 -9.28
C SER A 127 1.02 -7.71 -8.42
N GLU A 128 2.17 -7.12 -8.75
CA GLU A 128 3.39 -7.28 -7.96
C GLU A 128 3.35 -6.49 -6.66
N ALA A 129 2.68 -5.33 -6.62
CA ALA A 129 2.41 -4.63 -5.37
C ALA A 129 1.49 -5.42 -4.43
N VAL A 130 0.49 -6.14 -4.97
CA VAL A 130 -0.36 -7.06 -4.20
C VAL A 130 0.46 -8.20 -3.62
N ARG A 131 1.24 -8.91 -4.45
CA ARG A 131 2.09 -10.02 -4.00
C ARG A 131 3.17 -9.58 -3.03
N ALA A 132 3.72 -8.37 -3.20
CA ALA A 132 4.72 -7.82 -2.29
C ALA A 132 4.19 -7.68 -0.86
N LEU A 133 2.89 -7.43 -0.69
CA LEU A 133 2.20 -7.36 0.59
C LEU A 133 1.43 -8.65 0.92
N ASP A 134 1.94 -9.79 0.43
CA ASP A 134 1.44 -11.14 0.70
C ASP A 134 -0.04 -11.37 0.28
N GLY A 135 -0.56 -10.55 -0.62
CA GLY A 135 -1.88 -10.75 -1.24
C GLY A 135 -1.85 -11.76 -2.40
N TYR A 136 -3.02 -12.28 -2.73
CA TYR A 136 -3.25 -13.27 -3.79
C TYR A 136 -4.10 -12.65 -4.90
N VAL A 137 -3.54 -12.58 -6.11
CA VAL A 137 -4.27 -12.06 -7.27
C VAL A 137 -5.20 -13.15 -7.78
N HIS A 138 -6.51 -12.91 -7.69
CA HIS A 138 -7.50 -13.90 -8.09
C HIS A 138 -7.70 -13.92 -9.61
N ARG A 139 -7.96 -12.75 -10.22
CA ARG A 139 -8.15 -12.65 -11.68
C ARG A 139 -8.02 -11.21 -12.18
N PHE A 140 -7.70 -11.10 -13.46
CA PHE A 140 -7.86 -9.88 -14.24
C PHE A 140 -9.23 -9.86 -14.92
N MET A 141 -9.87 -8.70 -14.96
CA MET A 141 -11.18 -8.48 -15.58
C MET A 141 -11.09 -7.30 -16.55
N GLY A 142 -10.35 -7.49 -17.65
CA GLY A 142 -9.99 -6.39 -18.56
C GLY A 142 -8.90 -5.52 -17.97
N ASP A 143 -9.22 -4.26 -17.64
CA ASP A 143 -8.33 -3.29 -16.98
C ASP A 143 -8.53 -3.25 -15.45
N ALA A 144 -9.20 -4.26 -14.90
CA ALA A 144 -9.43 -4.43 -13.48
C ALA A 144 -8.71 -5.65 -12.90
N LEU A 145 -8.47 -5.61 -11.60
CA LEU A 145 -7.80 -6.62 -10.80
C LEU A 145 -8.62 -6.90 -9.54
N LEU A 146 -8.85 -8.19 -9.25
CA LEU A 146 -9.36 -8.66 -7.96
C LEU A 146 -8.24 -9.39 -7.22
N ALA A 147 -8.02 -8.98 -5.98
CA ALA A 147 -7.07 -9.60 -5.08
C ALA A 147 -7.69 -9.86 -3.70
N PHE A 148 -7.15 -10.86 -3.04
CA PHE A 148 -7.51 -11.27 -1.69
C PHE A 148 -6.31 -11.15 -0.76
N PHE A 149 -6.54 -10.67 0.45
CA PHE A 149 -5.55 -10.60 1.53
C PHE A 149 -6.08 -11.39 2.72
N GLY A 150 -5.28 -12.36 3.17
CA GLY A 150 -5.64 -13.31 4.22
C GLY A 150 -5.38 -14.74 3.77
N ASN A 151 -5.07 -15.60 4.72
CA ASN A 151 -4.83 -17.03 4.53
C ASN A 151 -5.08 -17.74 5.88
N LYS A 152 -5.13 -19.07 5.89
CA LYS A 152 -5.43 -19.90 7.07
C LYS A 152 -4.38 -19.80 8.19
N HIS A 153 -3.24 -19.14 7.92
CA HIS A 153 -2.09 -19.10 8.81
C HIS A 153 -1.79 -17.69 9.35
N THR A 154 -2.48 -16.66 8.85
CA THR A 154 -2.21 -15.26 9.17
C THR A 154 -3.40 -14.67 9.92
N HIS A 155 -3.12 -13.91 10.97
CA HIS A 155 -4.15 -13.20 11.71
C HIS A 155 -4.87 -12.17 10.81
N SER A 156 -6.20 -12.05 10.93
CA SER A 156 -7.02 -11.18 10.09
C SER A 156 -6.58 -9.71 10.11
N ASP A 157 -6.11 -9.23 11.26
CA ASP A 157 -5.56 -7.88 11.38
C ASP A 157 -4.37 -7.63 10.45
N SER A 158 -3.42 -8.57 10.41
CA SER A 158 -2.21 -8.43 9.58
C SER A 158 -2.57 -8.37 8.10
N SER A 159 -3.44 -9.27 7.65
CA SER A 159 -3.89 -9.27 6.25
C SER A 159 -4.72 -8.03 5.90
N THR A 160 -5.52 -7.52 6.84
CA THR A 160 -6.29 -6.29 6.64
C THR A 160 -5.39 -5.06 6.58
N VAL A 161 -4.36 -4.96 7.43
CA VAL A 161 -3.34 -3.91 7.36
C VAL A 161 -2.61 -3.96 6.02
N ASP A 162 -2.22 -5.15 5.56
CA ASP A 162 -1.56 -5.32 4.26
C ASP A 162 -2.45 -4.88 3.10
N ALA A 163 -3.76 -5.14 3.17
CA ALA A 163 -4.70 -4.67 2.17
C ALA A 163 -4.84 -3.13 2.15
N ILE A 164 -4.87 -2.47 3.32
CA ILE A 164 -4.90 -1.00 3.43
C ILE A 164 -3.57 -0.41 2.92
N ASN A 165 -2.44 -0.98 3.32
CA ASN A 165 -1.11 -0.58 2.86
C ASN A 165 -0.99 -0.75 1.34
N CYS A 166 -1.53 -1.83 0.77
CA CYS A 166 -1.53 -2.06 -0.67
C CYS A 166 -2.33 -1.00 -1.40
N ALA A 167 -3.52 -0.64 -0.90
CA ALA A 167 -4.33 0.41 -1.50
C ALA A 167 -3.59 1.77 -1.55
N SER A 168 -2.86 2.13 -0.49
CA SER A 168 -2.06 3.35 -0.46
C SER A 168 -0.78 3.26 -1.31
N LEU A 169 -0.13 2.09 -1.33
CA LEU A 169 1.05 1.84 -2.16
C LEU A 169 0.73 1.91 -3.66
N LEU A 170 -0.41 1.36 -4.08
CA LEU A 170 -0.88 1.42 -5.47
C LEU A 170 -1.12 2.87 -5.91
N GLU A 171 -1.69 3.71 -5.04
CA GLU A 171 -1.83 5.14 -5.29
C GLU A 171 -0.47 5.83 -5.46
N ALA A 172 0.46 5.57 -4.53
CA ALA A 172 1.82 6.12 -4.57
C ALA A 172 2.56 5.68 -5.84
N LEU A 173 2.42 4.41 -6.26
CA LEU A 173 2.99 3.87 -7.49
C LEU A 173 2.42 4.58 -8.73
N MET A 174 1.10 4.77 -8.79
CA MET A 174 0.45 5.44 -9.91
C MET A 174 0.88 6.91 -10.04
N VAL A 175 0.84 7.66 -8.94
CA VAL A 175 1.13 9.11 -8.93
C VAL A 175 2.63 9.39 -9.00
N GLY A 176 3.45 8.62 -8.28
CA GLY A 176 4.90 8.83 -8.18
C GLY A 176 5.71 8.22 -9.31
N SER A 177 5.15 7.24 -10.05
CA SER A 177 5.95 6.43 -10.99
C SER A 177 5.29 6.30 -12.36
N ILE A 178 4.09 5.75 -12.43
CA ILE A 178 3.42 5.41 -13.70
C ILE A 178 3.07 6.67 -14.49
N ILE A 179 2.34 7.61 -13.90
CA ILE A 179 1.96 8.86 -14.58
C ILE A 179 3.21 9.67 -14.99
N PRO A 180 4.21 9.91 -14.12
CA PRO A 180 5.44 10.59 -14.51
C PRO A 180 6.20 9.89 -15.65
N PHE A 181 6.26 8.56 -15.65
CA PHE A 181 6.89 7.80 -16.73
C PHE A 181 6.16 8.00 -18.06
N LEU A 182 4.84 7.86 -18.08
CA LEU A 182 4.05 8.06 -19.30
C LEU A 182 4.18 9.50 -19.84
N LYS A 183 4.19 10.51 -18.96
CA LYS A 183 4.43 11.90 -19.32
C LYS A 183 5.78 12.12 -19.99
N LYS A 184 6.85 11.50 -19.48
CA LYS A 184 8.19 11.58 -20.10
C LYS A 184 8.22 11.02 -21.52
N ARG A 185 7.32 10.10 -21.86
CA ARG A 185 7.16 9.56 -23.22
C ARG A 185 6.19 10.34 -24.10
N GLY A 186 5.75 11.52 -23.65
CA GLY A 186 4.84 12.38 -24.41
C GLY A 186 3.35 12.01 -24.27
N VAL A 187 3.01 11.11 -23.34
CA VAL A 187 1.61 10.76 -23.05
C VAL A 187 1.09 11.64 -21.92
N ASP A 188 0.11 12.50 -22.20
CA ASP A 188 -0.62 13.19 -21.13
C ASP A 188 -1.50 12.20 -20.35
N ALA A 189 -0.92 11.57 -19.34
CA ALA A 189 -1.53 10.52 -18.54
C ALA A 189 -2.29 11.04 -17.30
N ASP A 190 -2.51 12.36 -17.16
CA ASP A 190 -3.18 12.90 -15.96
C ASP A 190 -4.62 12.44 -15.82
N TYR A 191 -5.25 11.97 -16.90
CA TYR A 191 -6.60 11.42 -16.83
C TYR A 191 -6.65 9.98 -16.29
N LEU A 192 -5.51 9.27 -16.25
CA LEU A 192 -5.40 7.90 -15.72
C LEU A 192 -5.28 7.91 -14.20
N GLY A 193 -5.71 6.82 -13.58
CA GLY A 193 -5.49 6.60 -12.17
C GLY A 193 -6.20 5.36 -11.68
N PHE A 194 -5.83 4.88 -10.49
CA PHE A 194 -6.53 3.74 -9.90
C PHE A 194 -7.82 4.18 -9.21
N ARG A 195 -8.86 3.35 -9.29
CA ARG A 195 -9.92 3.35 -8.29
C ARG A 195 -9.86 2.04 -7.54
N ILE A 196 -9.89 2.13 -6.22
CA ILE A 196 -9.75 0.97 -5.36
C ILE A 196 -10.97 0.87 -4.45
N GLY A 197 -11.48 -0.33 -4.26
CA GLY A 197 -12.48 -0.66 -3.26
C GLY A 197 -11.93 -1.77 -2.36
N LEU A 198 -12.02 -1.56 -1.06
CA LEU A 198 -11.53 -2.49 -0.06
C LEU A 198 -12.63 -2.78 0.97
N ASP A 199 -12.86 -4.06 1.25
CA ASP A 199 -13.77 -4.48 2.31
C ASP A 199 -13.25 -5.76 3.00
N TYR A 200 -13.65 -5.98 4.25
CA TYR A 200 -13.29 -7.16 5.04
C TYR A 200 -14.53 -7.97 5.38
N GLY A 201 -14.51 -9.26 5.08
CA GLY A 201 -15.53 -10.19 5.54
C GLY A 201 -14.99 -11.06 6.66
N PRO A 202 -15.63 -11.12 7.85
CA PRO A 202 -15.25 -12.06 8.92
C PRO A 202 -15.61 -13.50 8.56
N ASP A 203 -15.07 -14.46 9.31
CA ASP A 203 -15.14 -15.91 9.02
C ASP A 203 -16.56 -16.37 8.72
N GLU A 204 -17.52 -16.04 9.58
CA GLU A 204 -18.91 -16.46 9.47
C GLU A 204 -19.70 -15.77 8.34
N LYS A 205 -19.08 -14.82 7.63
CA LYS A 205 -19.70 -14.04 6.54
C LYS A 205 -19.04 -14.29 5.19
N VAL A 206 -18.04 -15.16 5.11
CA VAL A 206 -17.33 -15.45 3.86
C VAL A 206 -17.27 -16.95 3.65
N LEU A 207 -17.99 -17.43 2.64
CA LEU A 207 -18.04 -18.84 2.26
C LEU A 207 -17.24 -19.07 0.98
N TRP A 208 -16.17 -19.84 1.05
CA TRP A 208 -15.40 -20.31 -0.09
C TRP A 208 -16.05 -21.58 -0.66
N ALA A 209 -16.23 -21.61 -1.97
CA ALA A 209 -16.81 -22.74 -2.68
C ALA A 209 -16.32 -22.78 -4.13
N SER A 210 -16.41 -23.96 -4.75
CA SER A 210 -16.15 -24.12 -6.19
C SER A 210 -17.41 -23.78 -7.00
N TYR A 211 -17.26 -22.86 -7.94
CA TYR A 211 -18.26 -22.51 -8.96
C TYR A 211 -17.79 -23.03 -10.33
N GLY A 212 -18.71 -23.52 -11.15
CA GLY A 212 -18.33 -23.93 -12.50
C GLY A 212 -19.23 -24.99 -13.11
N LEU A 213 -18.89 -25.39 -14.34
CA LEU A 213 -19.55 -26.48 -15.06
C LEU A 213 -18.51 -27.26 -15.87
N GLY A 214 -18.48 -28.58 -15.69
CA GLY A 214 -17.57 -29.47 -16.41
C GLY A 214 -16.11 -29.19 -16.08
N SER A 215 -15.30 -28.90 -17.10
CA SER A 215 -13.85 -28.67 -16.96
C SER A 215 -13.47 -27.24 -16.54
N VAL A 216 -14.45 -26.33 -16.41
CA VAL A 216 -14.21 -24.94 -16.01
C VAL A 216 -14.73 -24.76 -14.59
N VAL A 217 -13.81 -24.67 -13.64
CA VAL A 217 -14.08 -24.45 -12.21
C VAL A 217 -13.28 -23.29 -11.68
N GLU A 218 -13.88 -22.52 -10.78
CA GLU A 218 -13.30 -21.37 -10.10
C GLU A 218 -13.70 -21.44 -8.62
N VAL A 219 -12.72 -21.59 -7.73
CA VAL A 219 -12.97 -21.44 -6.30
C VAL A 219 -12.97 -19.95 -5.97
N THR A 220 -14.06 -19.46 -5.38
CA THR A 220 -14.19 -18.03 -5.07
C THR A 220 -14.97 -17.82 -3.78
N ALA A 221 -14.75 -16.65 -3.18
CA ALA A 221 -15.38 -16.25 -1.94
C ALA A 221 -16.77 -15.67 -2.20
N THR A 222 -17.79 -16.24 -1.56
CA THR A 222 -19.18 -15.78 -1.60
C THR A 222 -19.48 -15.00 -0.35
N SER A 223 -19.62 -13.68 -0.49
CA SER A 223 -19.89 -12.79 0.63
C SER A 223 -20.45 -11.45 0.16
N PHE A 224 -21.35 -10.88 0.97
CA PHE A 224 -21.72 -9.47 0.85
C PHE A 224 -20.50 -8.54 0.82
N HIS A 225 -19.48 -8.80 1.64
CA HIS A 225 -18.30 -7.94 1.77
C HIS A 225 -17.41 -8.00 0.51
N VAL A 226 -17.25 -9.20 -0.06
CA VAL A 226 -16.53 -9.39 -1.33
C VAL A 226 -17.22 -8.61 -2.45
N ASP A 227 -18.56 -8.73 -2.57
CA ASP A 227 -19.33 -8.02 -3.59
C ASP A 227 -19.37 -6.49 -3.37
N VAL A 228 -19.36 -6.06 -2.12
CA VAL A 228 -19.34 -4.64 -1.77
C VAL A 228 -18.02 -3.99 -2.13
N ALA A 229 -16.88 -4.68 -2.01
CA ALA A 229 -15.59 -4.15 -2.44
C ALA A 229 -15.61 -3.68 -3.92
N ALA A 230 -16.28 -4.42 -4.82
CA ALA A 230 -16.47 -3.99 -6.21
C ALA A 230 -17.36 -2.73 -6.34
N LYS A 231 -18.39 -2.58 -5.50
CA LYS A 231 -19.24 -1.37 -5.46
C LYS A 231 -18.46 -0.17 -4.93
N LEU A 232 -17.62 -0.37 -3.91
CA LEU A 232 -16.72 0.63 -3.35
C LEU A 232 -15.72 1.12 -4.40
N GLN A 233 -15.15 0.21 -5.18
CA GLN A 233 -14.26 0.53 -6.30
C GLN A 233 -14.96 1.45 -7.32
N ASN A 234 -16.19 1.12 -7.71
CA ASN A 234 -16.97 1.97 -8.63
C ASN A 234 -17.29 3.37 -8.05
N MET A 235 -17.41 3.48 -6.72
CA MET A 235 -17.58 4.76 -6.05
C MET A 235 -16.27 5.56 -6.01
N ALA A 236 -15.09 4.95 -6.08
CA ALA A 236 -13.83 5.66 -5.95
C ALA A 236 -13.61 6.70 -7.07
N ARG A 237 -12.99 7.82 -6.69
CA ARG A 237 -12.47 8.82 -7.63
C ARG A 237 -11.09 8.37 -8.12
N LYS A 238 -10.51 9.13 -9.06
CA LYS A 238 -9.16 8.89 -9.59
C LYS A 238 -8.17 8.93 -8.43
N ASN A 239 -7.31 7.93 -8.31
CA ASN A 239 -6.27 7.80 -7.28
C ASN A 239 -6.85 7.85 -5.86
N THR A 240 -7.98 7.17 -5.64
CA THR A 240 -8.59 7.06 -4.31
C THR A 240 -9.01 5.62 -4.03
N ALA A 241 -9.02 5.26 -2.74
CA ALA A 241 -9.54 4.00 -2.27
C ALA A 241 -10.78 4.25 -1.40
N MET A 242 -11.83 3.45 -1.60
CA MET A 242 -13.01 3.43 -0.75
C MET A 242 -12.92 2.23 0.20
N LEU A 243 -13.20 2.47 1.48
CA LEU A 243 -13.20 1.48 2.55
C LEU A 243 -14.65 1.18 2.97
N GLY A 244 -14.96 -0.09 3.11
CA GLY A 244 -16.20 -0.54 3.73
C GLY A 244 -16.15 -0.42 5.26
N GLU A 245 -17.33 -0.46 5.87
CA GLU A 245 -17.53 -0.31 7.31
C GLU A 245 -16.72 -1.29 8.16
N THR A 246 -16.61 -2.53 7.70
CA THR A 246 -15.90 -3.56 8.45
C THR A 246 -14.40 -3.32 8.49
N ILE A 247 -13.78 -2.75 7.45
CA ILE A 247 -12.33 -2.45 7.45
C ILE A 247 -11.95 -1.52 8.60
N TYR A 248 -12.56 -0.32 8.63
CA TYR A 248 -12.15 0.70 9.59
C TYR A 248 -12.66 0.41 11.00
N ARG A 249 -13.72 -0.40 11.17
CA ARG A 249 -14.12 -0.90 12.48
C ARG A 249 -13.25 -2.03 12.99
N HIS A 250 -12.90 -2.98 12.12
CA HIS A 250 -12.04 -4.11 12.49
C HIS A 250 -10.67 -3.63 12.95
N MET A 251 -10.09 -2.65 12.24
CA MET A 251 -8.76 -2.09 12.53
C MET A 251 -8.76 -0.87 13.47
N ASP A 252 -9.93 -0.42 13.89
CA ASP A 252 -10.10 0.83 14.65
C ASP A 252 -9.36 2.02 13.98
N LEU A 253 -9.57 2.16 12.67
CA LEU A 253 -8.82 3.11 11.85
C LEU A 253 -9.23 4.54 12.21
N PRO A 254 -8.30 5.45 12.55
CA PRO A 254 -8.63 6.80 12.97
C PRO A 254 -9.25 7.66 11.87
N GLU A 255 -10.13 8.60 12.26
CA GLU A 255 -10.75 9.55 11.32
C GLU A 255 -9.72 10.38 10.54
N GLU A 256 -8.53 10.66 11.10
CA GLU A 256 -7.46 11.38 10.41
C GLU A 256 -7.00 10.68 9.12
N TYR A 257 -7.12 9.35 9.07
CA TYR A 257 -6.76 8.52 7.92
C TYR A 257 -7.96 8.19 7.03
N MET A 258 -9.11 8.82 7.27
CA MET A 258 -10.33 8.63 6.49
C MET A 258 -10.96 9.96 6.10
N LYS A 259 -11.70 9.98 5.00
CA LYS A 259 -12.49 11.13 4.56
C LYS A 259 -13.92 10.69 4.29
N VAL A 260 -14.86 11.60 4.54
CA VAL A 260 -16.22 11.44 3.99
C VAL A 260 -16.17 11.85 2.53
N LYS A 261 -16.51 10.93 1.64
CA LYS A 261 -16.59 11.22 0.22
C LYS A 261 -17.68 12.27 -0.03
N THR A 262 -17.40 13.23 -0.90
CA THR A 262 -18.40 14.21 -1.35
C THR A 262 -18.75 13.98 -2.81
N LYS A 263 -19.89 14.50 -3.27
CA LYS A 263 -20.24 14.58 -4.69
C LYS A 263 -20.98 15.89 -4.92
N ARG A 264 -20.54 16.68 -5.89
CA ARG A 264 -21.25 17.88 -6.29
C ARG A 264 -22.43 17.48 -7.18
N VAL A 265 -23.63 17.96 -6.86
CA VAL A 265 -24.87 17.75 -7.61
C VAL A 265 -25.49 19.13 -7.82
N GLY A 266 -25.31 19.70 -9.02
CA GLY A 266 -25.60 21.12 -9.24
C GLY A 266 -24.66 22.01 -8.41
N GLU A 267 -25.24 22.90 -7.61
CA GLU A 267 -24.49 23.77 -6.67
C GLU A 267 -24.27 23.10 -5.30
N GLU A 268 -25.01 22.03 -4.99
CA GLU A 268 -24.92 21.36 -3.69
C GLU A 268 -23.77 20.35 -3.60
N VAL A 269 -23.18 20.22 -2.40
CA VAL A 269 -22.19 19.20 -2.08
C VAL A 269 -22.83 18.14 -1.20
N LYS A 270 -23.18 17.00 -1.79
CA LYS A 270 -23.72 15.85 -1.08
C LYS A 270 -22.61 15.03 -0.43
N LYS A 271 -22.73 14.74 0.87
CA LYS A 271 -21.86 13.78 1.58
C LYS A 271 -22.35 12.36 1.32
N LEU A 272 -21.44 11.48 0.91
CA LEU A 272 -21.68 10.06 0.67
C LEU A 272 -21.08 9.28 1.84
N THR A 273 -21.94 8.93 2.80
CA THR A 273 -21.55 8.22 4.04
C THR A 273 -21.91 6.74 4.01
N HIS A 274 -22.74 6.31 3.06
CA HIS A 274 -23.22 4.94 2.90
C HIS A 274 -23.27 4.56 1.42
N LEU A 275 -23.41 3.27 1.12
CA LEU A 275 -23.77 2.79 -0.22
C LEU A 275 -25.12 3.37 -0.66
N ASP A 276 -25.28 3.64 -1.95
CA ASP A 276 -26.54 4.14 -2.52
C ASP A 276 -27.68 3.11 -2.41
N ARG A 277 -27.34 1.81 -2.34
CA ARG A 277 -28.30 0.72 -2.14
C ARG A 277 -28.44 0.37 -0.66
N THR A 278 -29.67 0.03 -0.28
CA THR A 278 -29.98 -0.61 1.01
C THR A 278 -30.28 -2.08 0.79
N TYR A 279 -30.04 -2.90 1.81
CA TYR A 279 -30.22 -4.35 1.74
C TYR A 279 -31.20 -4.76 2.82
N THR A 280 -32.22 -5.54 2.49
CA THR A 280 -33.19 -6.04 3.46
C THR A 280 -32.89 -7.52 3.68
N ASP A 281 -32.70 -7.94 4.92
CA ASP A 281 -32.47 -9.35 5.23
C ASP A 281 -33.78 -10.16 5.29
N ALA A 282 -33.66 -11.47 5.52
CA ALA A 282 -34.80 -12.37 5.60
C ALA A 282 -35.77 -12.05 6.77
N ALA A 283 -35.31 -11.33 7.79
CA ALA A 283 -36.13 -10.87 8.91
C ALA A 283 -36.80 -9.51 8.63
N GLY A 284 -36.61 -8.93 7.44
CA GLY A 284 -37.15 -7.63 7.06
C GLY A 284 -36.36 -6.44 7.58
N VAL A 285 -35.17 -6.64 8.15
CA VAL A 285 -34.33 -5.56 8.67
C VAL A 285 -33.57 -4.90 7.52
N VAL A 286 -33.69 -3.58 7.43
CA VAL A 286 -33.01 -2.77 6.41
C VAL A 286 -31.62 -2.36 6.89
N HIS A 287 -30.60 -2.83 6.19
CA HIS A 287 -29.19 -2.55 6.41
C HIS A 287 -28.70 -1.44 5.48
N LYS A 288 -28.05 -0.43 6.07
CA LYS A 288 -27.32 0.64 5.38
C LYS A 288 -25.84 0.47 5.65
N TYR A 289 -25.06 0.15 4.62
CA TYR A 289 -23.63 -0.09 4.77
C TYR A 289 -22.84 1.21 4.70
N ALA A 290 -22.13 1.55 5.77
CA ALA A 290 -21.36 2.78 5.84
C ALA A 290 -20.06 2.68 5.02
N VAL A 291 -19.60 3.80 4.47
CA VAL A 291 -18.40 3.84 3.63
C VAL A 291 -17.54 5.06 3.95
N ARG A 292 -16.23 4.95 3.73
CA ARG A 292 -15.27 6.04 3.87
C ARG A 292 -14.29 6.02 2.68
N GLU A 293 -13.69 7.16 2.38
CA GLU A 293 -12.56 7.24 1.45
C GLU A 293 -11.27 7.20 2.28
N LEU A 294 -10.27 6.42 1.90
CA LEU A 294 -8.96 6.43 2.56
C LEU A 294 -8.31 7.79 2.32
N ASN A 295 -7.81 8.43 3.39
CA ASN A 295 -7.05 9.67 3.29
C ASN A 295 -5.63 9.35 2.84
N HIS A 296 -5.41 9.15 1.53
CA HIS A 296 -4.08 8.84 0.98
C HIS A 296 -3.03 9.87 1.37
N ASP A 297 -3.36 11.16 1.42
CA ASP A 297 -2.40 12.21 1.80
C ASP A 297 -1.81 11.97 3.19
N ALA A 298 -2.65 11.57 4.16
CA ALA A 298 -2.22 11.30 5.53
C ALA A 298 -1.69 9.88 5.72
N TYR A 299 -2.30 8.88 5.08
CA TYR A 299 -1.91 7.47 5.26
C TYR A 299 -0.62 7.13 4.50
N ARG A 300 -0.37 7.75 3.34
CA ARG A 300 0.89 7.58 2.58
C ARG A 300 2.11 8.00 3.38
N ASP A 301 1.98 9.02 4.24
CA ASP A 301 3.04 9.44 5.16
C ASP A 301 3.40 8.34 6.18
N LEU A 302 2.49 7.38 6.43
CA LEU A 302 2.77 6.22 7.29
C LEU A 302 3.42 5.06 6.55
N LEU A 303 3.39 5.00 5.22
CA LEU A 303 4.06 3.91 4.50
C LEU A 303 5.57 3.92 4.82
N PRO A 304 6.24 2.76 4.85
CA PRO A 304 7.67 2.67 5.19
C PRO A 304 8.61 3.18 4.09
N LEU A 305 8.19 4.19 3.34
CA LEU A 305 9.00 4.87 2.33
C LEU A 305 10.03 5.80 3.00
N PRO A 306 11.17 6.10 2.35
CA PRO A 306 12.07 7.13 2.83
C PRO A 306 11.38 8.49 2.97
N ALA A 307 11.74 9.29 3.98
CA ALA A 307 11.17 10.63 4.18
C ALA A 307 11.33 11.52 2.93
N SER A 308 12.45 11.40 2.21
CA SER A 308 12.69 12.10 0.94
C SER A 308 11.65 11.80 -0.12
N ASP A 309 11.17 10.56 -0.17
CA ASP A 309 10.21 10.11 -1.18
C ASP A 309 8.80 10.52 -0.77
N LYS A 310 8.45 10.40 0.52
CA LYS A 310 7.19 10.92 1.08
C LYS A 310 7.01 12.42 0.80
N ALA A 311 8.08 13.20 0.98
CA ALA A 311 8.09 14.65 0.80
C ALA A 311 7.82 15.11 -0.66
N LEU A 312 7.93 14.21 -1.65
CA LEU A 312 7.64 14.55 -3.05
C LEU A 312 6.14 14.56 -3.36
N PHE A 313 5.32 13.97 -2.50
CA PHE A 313 3.89 13.84 -2.78
C PHE A 313 3.10 15.09 -2.38
N PRO A 314 2.17 15.57 -3.22
CA PRO A 314 1.27 16.64 -2.83
C PRO A 314 0.46 16.30 -1.57
N GLY A 315 0.30 17.28 -0.68
CA GLY A 315 -0.50 17.13 0.54
C GLY A 315 0.19 16.42 1.71
N THR A 316 1.41 15.93 1.53
CA THR A 316 2.23 15.38 2.63
C THR A 316 2.52 16.41 3.72
N ARG A 317 2.67 15.96 4.96
CA ARG A 317 3.17 16.78 6.07
C ARG A 317 4.65 16.54 6.36
N VAL A 318 5.25 15.56 5.68
CA VAL A 318 6.64 15.16 5.84
C VAL A 318 7.55 16.22 5.25
N ILE A 319 8.58 16.58 6.00
CA ILE A 319 9.65 17.47 5.57
C ILE A 319 10.94 16.67 5.70
N ALA A 320 11.57 16.37 4.56
CA ALA A 320 12.81 15.62 4.54
C ALA A 320 14.03 16.54 4.68
N CYS A 321 15.06 16.06 5.36
CA CYS A 321 16.36 16.73 5.45
C CYS A 321 17.45 15.67 5.28
N ASP A 322 18.33 15.85 4.30
CA ASP A 322 19.45 14.95 4.10
C ASP A 322 20.39 14.97 5.33
N GLY A 323 20.57 13.79 5.94
CA GLY A 323 21.33 13.61 7.17
C GLY A 323 20.48 13.63 8.45
N ILE A 324 19.15 13.68 8.37
CA ILE A 324 18.26 13.41 9.51
C ILE A 324 17.40 12.19 9.20
N ASP A 325 17.51 11.15 10.03
CA ASP A 325 16.79 9.88 9.89
C ASP A 325 15.87 9.67 11.10
N PHE A 326 14.69 9.08 10.89
CA PHE A 326 13.76 8.70 11.95
C PHE A 326 13.32 7.25 11.79
N GLU A 327 13.58 6.42 12.80
CA GLU A 327 13.34 4.98 12.75
C GLU A 327 12.66 4.48 14.05
N CYS A 328 12.00 3.32 13.97
CA CYS A 328 11.44 2.64 15.12
C CYS A 328 12.05 1.24 15.22
N VAL A 329 12.36 0.80 16.44
CA VAL A 329 12.70 -0.59 16.73
C VAL A 329 11.75 -1.13 17.79
N VAL A 330 11.45 -2.42 17.70
CA VAL A 330 10.71 -3.20 18.71
C VAL A 330 11.73 -4.03 19.48
N ILE A 331 11.56 -4.15 20.79
CA ILE A 331 12.38 -5.04 21.62
C ILE A 331 11.70 -6.40 21.69
N GLU A 332 12.24 -7.38 20.98
CA GLU A 332 11.76 -8.76 20.95
C GLU A 332 12.86 -9.66 21.51
N ASP A 333 12.57 -10.45 22.55
CA ASP A 333 13.55 -11.32 23.21
C ASP A 333 14.86 -10.60 23.61
N SER A 334 14.74 -9.36 24.10
CA SER A 334 15.86 -8.47 24.44
C SER A 334 16.74 -8.02 23.26
N VAL A 335 16.29 -8.25 22.03
CA VAL A 335 16.96 -7.82 20.80
C VAL A 335 16.19 -6.67 20.15
N GLU A 336 16.92 -5.67 19.64
CA GLU A 336 16.31 -4.60 18.85
C GLU A 336 16.06 -5.10 17.42
N VAL A 337 14.78 -5.15 17.04
CA VAL A 337 14.34 -5.51 15.69
C VAL A 337 13.79 -4.26 15.02
N PHE A 338 14.32 -3.90 13.84
CA PHE A 338 13.80 -2.74 13.10
C PHE A 338 12.32 -2.96 12.76
N TYR A 339 11.53 -1.90 12.94
CA TYR A 339 10.11 -1.88 12.63
C TYR A 339 9.85 -0.81 11.58
N PRO A 340 9.75 -1.18 10.29
CA PRO A 340 9.27 -0.27 9.29
C PRO A 340 7.83 0.12 9.62
N SER A 341 7.52 1.40 9.47
CA SER A 341 6.20 1.95 9.77
C SER A 341 5.07 1.13 9.10
N VAL A 342 4.04 0.80 9.88
CA VAL A 342 2.84 0.01 9.51
C VAL A 342 3.11 -1.34 8.81
N SER A 343 4.33 -1.87 8.88
CA SER A 343 4.73 -3.08 8.13
C SER A 343 4.12 -4.39 8.63
N ARG A 344 3.85 -4.47 9.93
CA ARG A 344 3.19 -5.58 10.60
C ARG A 344 2.45 -5.12 11.85
N VAL A 345 1.50 -5.95 12.28
CA VAL A 345 0.75 -5.75 13.51
C VAL A 345 1.53 -6.35 14.68
N LEU A 346 1.66 -5.58 15.77
CA LEU A 346 2.40 -5.98 16.97
C LEU A 346 1.46 -6.44 18.07
N ASP A 347 1.90 -7.42 18.86
CA ASP A 347 1.23 -7.79 20.11
C ASP A 347 1.38 -6.69 21.17
N LYS A 348 0.47 -6.66 22.14
CA LYS A 348 0.57 -5.79 23.32
C LYS A 348 1.74 -6.19 24.23
N GLY A 349 2.23 -5.21 24.99
CA GLY A 349 3.27 -5.41 26.00
C GLY A 349 4.70 -5.45 25.45
N LEU A 350 4.90 -5.09 24.19
CA LEU A 350 6.22 -4.94 23.58
C LEU A 350 6.75 -3.52 23.81
N ASP A 351 8.06 -3.40 24.03
CA ASP A 351 8.73 -2.11 24.13
C ASP A 351 9.13 -1.60 22.75
N LEU A 352 8.96 -0.29 22.55
CA LEU A 352 9.30 0.43 21.33
C LEU A 352 10.36 1.50 21.63
N ARG A 353 11.31 1.66 20.71
CA ARG A 353 12.23 2.81 20.72
C ARG A 353 12.15 3.55 19.41
N PHE A 354 11.73 4.81 19.49
CA PHE A 354 11.74 5.75 18.37
C PHE A 354 13.05 6.51 18.40
N LYS A 355 13.85 6.38 17.33
CA LYS A 355 15.20 6.91 17.25
C LYS A 355 15.27 7.96 16.15
N LEU A 356 15.63 9.19 16.52
CA LEU A 356 15.98 10.24 15.57
C LEU A 356 17.50 10.36 15.52
N ARG A 357 18.09 10.25 14.34
CA ARG A 357 19.54 10.41 14.13
C ARG A 357 19.82 11.66 13.33
N VAL A 358 20.67 12.53 13.85
CA VAL A 358 21.18 13.74 13.19
C VAL A 358 22.66 13.53 12.86
N ARG A 359 22.97 13.43 11.58
CA ARG A 359 24.32 13.16 11.09
C ARG A 359 25.22 14.39 11.19
N PRO A 360 26.55 14.22 11.31
CA PRO A 360 27.46 15.34 11.58
C PRO A 360 27.47 16.40 10.47
N TRP A 361 27.39 15.97 9.20
CA TRP A 361 27.45 16.86 8.04
C TRP A 361 26.25 17.82 7.91
N VAL A 362 25.17 17.60 8.69
CA VAL A 362 24.02 18.50 8.76
C VAL A 362 24.42 19.89 9.28
N ARG A 363 25.53 19.99 10.04
CA ARG A 363 26.08 21.27 10.54
C ARG A 363 26.42 22.27 9.43
N GLY A 364 26.81 21.79 8.25
CA GLY A 364 27.07 22.64 7.09
C GLY A 364 25.80 23.12 6.37
N LYS A 365 24.62 22.59 6.75
CA LYS A 365 23.35 22.81 6.04
C LYS A 365 22.30 23.53 6.87
N LEU A 366 22.29 23.35 8.19
CA LEU A 366 21.27 23.88 9.11
C LEU A 366 21.88 24.78 10.18
N ALA A 367 21.04 25.68 10.73
CA ALA A 367 21.42 26.54 11.84
C ALA A 367 21.18 25.84 13.19
N PHE A 368 22.22 25.78 14.04
CA PHE A 368 22.20 25.14 15.36
C PHE A 368 22.14 26.16 16.50
N PRO A 369 21.56 25.84 17.68
CA PRO A 369 20.97 24.54 18.04
C PRO A 369 19.71 24.14 17.27
N LEU A 370 19.55 22.83 17.06
CA LEU A 370 18.26 22.26 16.66
C LEU A 370 17.41 21.97 17.90
N THR A 371 16.08 21.99 17.73
CA THR A 371 15.12 21.54 18.73
C THR A 371 14.36 20.34 18.19
N VAL A 372 14.44 19.21 18.89
CA VAL A 372 13.72 17.98 18.54
C VAL A 372 12.52 17.81 19.46
N GLN A 373 11.36 17.55 18.89
CA GLN A 373 10.14 17.23 19.63
C GLN A 373 9.49 15.98 19.05
N PHE A 374 9.29 14.97 19.89
CA PHE A 374 8.43 13.84 19.58
C PHE A 374 6.99 14.12 19.96
N ILE A 375 6.04 13.63 19.16
CA ILE A 375 4.62 13.80 19.38
C ILE A 375 3.93 12.45 19.20
N LYS A 376 3.58 11.82 20.32
CA LYS A 376 2.79 10.58 20.31
C LYS A 376 1.32 10.90 20.09
N ARG A 377 0.64 10.08 19.30
CA ARG A 377 -0.82 10.07 19.20
C ARG A 377 -1.33 8.66 19.42
N ASN A 378 -2.21 8.53 20.40
CA ASN A 378 -2.94 7.30 20.63
C ASN A 378 -4.36 7.45 20.10
N TYR A 379 -4.77 6.48 19.30
CA TYR A 379 -6.12 6.38 18.77
C TYR A 379 -6.78 5.11 19.28
N GLY A 380 -8.00 4.85 18.79
CA GLY A 380 -8.74 3.64 19.10
C GLY A 380 -9.61 3.74 20.35
N THR A 381 -10.57 2.82 20.39
CA THR A 381 -11.63 2.67 21.39
C THR A 381 -11.03 2.27 22.73
N GLU A 382 -10.06 1.34 22.75
CA GLU A 382 -9.41 0.92 23.99
C GLU A 382 -8.65 2.08 24.64
N ALA A 383 -7.85 2.81 23.86
CA ALA A 383 -7.16 4.00 24.37
C ALA A 383 -8.17 5.04 24.89
N GLN A 384 -9.34 5.18 24.27
CA GLN A 384 -10.38 6.10 24.74
C GLN A 384 -10.95 5.66 26.09
N LEU A 385 -11.29 4.38 26.23
CA LEU A 385 -11.83 3.81 27.47
C LEU A 385 -10.85 3.94 28.63
N GLU A 386 -9.55 3.74 28.36
CA GLU A 386 -8.48 3.91 29.35
C GLU A 386 -8.01 5.36 29.54
N LYS A 387 -8.68 6.34 28.92
CA LYS A 387 -8.30 7.78 28.93
C LYS A 387 -6.87 8.03 28.42
N GLY A 388 -6.33 7.11 27.63
CA GLY A 388 -5.03 7.16 26.99
C GLY A 388 -5.06 7.68 25.54
N GLN A 389 -6.25 7.91 24.97
CA GLN A 389 -6.43 8.51 23.63
C GLN A 389 -6.07 9.99 23.65
N GLY A 390 -5.41 10.46 22.58
CA GLY A 390 -5.08 11.88 22.40
C GLY A 390 -3.69 12.12 21.86
N LYS A 391 -3.30 13.40 21.86
CA LYS A 391 -2.00 13.89 21.41
C LYS A 391 -1.12 14.24 22.61
N PHE A 392 0.09 13.68 22.64
CA PHE A 392 1.04 13.81 23.75
C PHE A 392 2.39 14.31 23.22
N PRO A 393 2.58 15.63 23.10
CA PRO A 393 3.88 16.22 22.80
C PRO A 393 4.86 15.92 23.94
N LYS A 394 6.03 15.38 23.60
CA LYS A 394 7.11 15.13 24.54
C LYS A 394 7.91 16.41 24.77
N THR A 395 8.64 16.43 25.88
CA THR A 395 9.53 17.55 26.23
C THR A 395 10.54 17.77 25.10
N PRO A 396 10.62 18.98 24.52
CA PRO A 396 11.60 19.27 23.47
C PRO A 396 13.03 19.11 23.98
N ARG A 397 13.92 18.62 23.12
CA ARG A 397 15.33 18.37 23.42
C ARG A 397 16.22 19.19 22.48
N THR A 398 17.25 19.81 23.03
CA THR A 398 18.14 20.71 22.28
C THR A 398 19.37 19.96 21.78
N VAL A 399 19.68 20.12 20.50
CA VAL A 399 20.84 19.50 19.82
C VAL A 399 21.83 20.59 19.47
N LEU A 400 23.03 20.54 20.04
CA LEU A 400 24.07 21.54 19.82
C LEU A 400 25.16 21.07 18.84
N LEU A 401 25.37 19.75 18.68
CA LEU A 401 26.53 19.16 17.98
C LEU A 401 27.89 19.73 18.44
N ASN A 402 28.05 19.92 19.76
CA ASN A 402 29.28 20.44 20.37
C ASN A 402 30.27 19.32 20.79
N ASP A 403 30.16 18.13 20.20
CA ASP A 403 31.04 17.02 20.53
C ASP A 403 32.46 17.33 20.01
N PRO A 404 33.52 17.25 20.83
CA PRO A 404 34.90 17.45 20.37
C PRO A 404 35.30 16.51 19.22
N ASN A 405 34.60 15.37 19.10
CA ASN A 405 34.82 14.38 18.07
C ASN A 405 33.90 14.57 16.85
N VAL A 406 33.09 15.63 16.79
CA VAL A 406 32.09 15.85 15.72
C VAL A 406 32.68 15.82 14.31
N ASP A 407 33.92 16.27 14.17
CA ASP A 407 34.65 16.30 12.90
C ASP A 407 35.49 15.02 12.65
N THR A 408 35.42 14.03 13.56
CA THR A 408 36.13 12.76 13.44
C THR A 408 35.27 11.71 12.77
N ALA A 409 35.91 10.73 12.10
CA ALA A 409 35.23 9.58 11.50
C ALA A 409 34.49 8.68 12.51
N PHE A 410 34.74 8.84 13.82
CA PHE A 410 34.16 8.03 14.89
C PHE A 410 32.83 8.59 15.41
N PHE A 411 32.51 9.87 15.15
CA PHE A 411 31.23 10.44 15.56
C PHE A 411 30.14 10.10 14.53
N ALA A 412 29.31 9.11 14.86
CA ALA A 412 28.26 8.60 13.97
C ALA A 412 27.05 9.56 13.79
N GLY A 413 27.05 10.68 14.53
CA GLY A 413 25.93 11.61 14.64
C GLY A 413 25.32 11.60 16.04
N TRP A 414 24.43 12.55 16.27
CA TRP A 414 23.65 12.64 17.49
C TRP A 414 22.38 11.79 17.36
N ASN A 415 22.06 11.02 18.40
CA ASN A 415 20.88 10.15 18.43
C ASN A 415 19.97 10.58 19.58
N GLU A 416 18.70 10.79 19.27
CA GLU A 416 17.64 11.00 20.24
C GLU A 416 16.75 9.78 20.32
N ILE A 417 16.38 9.38 21.53
CA ILE A 417 15.56 8.19 21.75
C ILE A 417 14.37 8.54 22.63
N GLU A 418 13.18 8.19 22.13
CA GLU A 418 11.94 8.19 22.88
C GLU A 418 11.42 6.76 23.02
N ASN A 419 11.27 6.32 24.27
CA ASN A 419 10.78 4.99 24.60
C ASN A 419 9.26 5.02 24.78
N GLU A 420 8.59 4.03 24.21
CA GLU A 420 7.15 3.80 24.32
C GLU A 420 6.88 2.29 24.38
N GLY A 421 5.61 1.88 24.45
CA GLY A 421 5.25 0.47 24.40
C GLY A 421 3.89 0.25 23.74
N THR A 422 3.63 -0.99 23.32
CA THR A 422 2.40 -1.38 22.65
C THR A 422 1.29 -1.63 23.67
N ARG A 423 0.52 -0.59 24.02
CA ARG A 423 -0.47 -0.68 25.11
C ARG A 423 -1.91 -0.89 24.67
N TYR A 424 -2.34 -0.17 23.65
CA TYR A 424 -3.74 -0.14 23.23
C TYR A 424 -3.84 -0.73 21.83
N ARG A 425 -4.95 -1.41 21.56
CA ARG A 425 -5.32 -1.88 20.23
C ARG A 425 -5.56 -0.71 19.28
N GLY A 426 -5.15 -0.88 18.02
CA GLY A 426 -5.44 0.02 16.92
C GLY A 426 -4.18 0.60 16.27
N LEU A 427 -4.36 1.65 15.47
CA LEU A 427 -3.26 2.41 14.87
C LEU A 427 -2.81 3.54 15.81
N HIS A 428 -1.53 3.58 16.16
CA HIS A 428 -0.90 4.62 16.95
C HIS A 428 0.21 5.28 16.15
N THR A 429 0.57 6.53 16.46
CA THR A 429 1.65 7.21 15.75
C THR A 429 2.64 7.92 16.65
N MET A 430 3.88 7.98 16.19
CA MET A 430 4.93 8.86 16.70
C MET A 430 5.41 9.75 15.57
N GLU A 431 5.30 11.06 15.76
CA GLU A 431 5.87 12.07 14.85
C GLU A 431 7.12 12.66 15.48
N ALA A 432 8.16 12.86 14.68
CA ALA A 432 9.36 13.59 15.09
C ALA A 432 9.45 14.90 14.31
N GLU A 433 9.51 16.02 15.02
CA GLU A 433 9.66 17.36 14.45
C GLU A 433 11.00 17.96 14.89
N VAL A 434 11.79 18.46 13.93
CA VAL A 434 13.05 19.16 14.19
C VAL A 434 12.94 20.59 13.70
N LYS A 435 13.30 21.54 14.56
CA LYS A 435 13.38 22.97 14.26
C LYS A 435 14.80 23.48 14.34
N ASP A 436 15.14 24.45 13.49
CA ASP A 436 16.39 25.21 13.61
C ASP A 436 16.27 26.36 14.62
N THR A 437 17.33 27.16 14.76
CA THR A 437 17.35 28.33 15.65
C THR A 437 16.35 29.42 15.32
N SER A 438 15.90 29.50 14.07
CA SER A 438 14.86 30.45 13.66
C SER A 438 13.46 29.99 14.08
N GLY A 439 13.33 28.75 14.56
CA GLY A 439 12.06 28.10 14.84
C GLY A 439 11.40 27.46 13.61
N SER A 440 12.08 27.47 12.46
CA SER A 440 11.59 26.86 11.23
C SER A 440 11.67 25.34 11.31
N VAL A 441 10.63 24.62 10.90
CA VAL A 441 10.64 23.15 10.85
C VAL A 441 11.49 22.71 9.66
N VAL A 442 12.62 22.07 9.96
CA VAL A 442 13.62 21.61 8.99
C VAL A 442 13.51 20.12 8.70
N TYR A 443 12.89 19.35 9.60
CA TYR A 443 12.56 17.95 9.40
C TYR A 443 11.26 17.61 10.11
N ARG A 444 10.43 16.79 9.46
CA ARG A 444 9.24 16.17 10.06
C ARG A 444 9.00 14.82 9.40
N ASP A 445 8.89 13.76 10.18
CA ASP A 445 8.43 12.45 9.69
C ASP A 445 7.55 11.78 10.76
N ILE A 446 6.80 10.76 10.35
CA ILE A 446 5.83 10.06 11.19
C ILE A 446 5.91 8.55 10.97
N ILE A 447 5.85 7.80 12.07
CA ILE A 447 5.80 6.34 12.10
C ILE A 447 4.46 5.92 12.70
N GLY A 448 3.76 5.03 12.00
CA GLY A 448 2.55 4.36 12.47
C GLY A 448 2.84 2.95 12.96
N VAL A 449 2.17 2.56 14.04
CA VAL A 449 2.29 1.24 14.67
C VAL A 449 0.88 0.68 14.85
N TYR A 450 0.60 -0.48 14.23
CA TYR A 450 -0.61 -1.23 14.49
C TYR A 450 -0.39 -2.21 15.64
N ILE A 451 -1.32 -2.24 16.58
CA ILE A 451 -1.28 -3.10 17.76
C ILE A 451 -2.56 -3.94 17.81
N LYS A 452 -2.44 -5.25 18.04
CA LYS A 452 -3.58 -6.15 18.17
C LYS A 452 -4.01 -6.40 19.61
#